data_AF-A0A2V6KK39-F1
#
_entry.id   AF-A0A2V6KK39-F1
#
_cell.length_a   1.000
_cell.length_b   1.000
_cell.length_c   1.000
_cell.angle_alpha   90.00
_cell.angle_beta   90.00
_cell.angle_gamma   90.00
#
_symmetry.space_group_name_H-M   'P 1'
#
loop_
_entity.id
_entity.type
_entity.pdbx_description
1 polymer ?
#
loop_
_entity_poly.entity_id
_entity_poly.type
_entity_poly.pdbx_seq_one_letter_code
_entity_poly.pdbx_strand_id
1 'polypeptide(L)'
;MIQLSKNYSLPDRLAEFIPVKVVSVGGAGLNALDRIVLDGLEKAGVVAINTDVQSLASSVAPHKVQLGRTVTRGLGAGGDPELGYQAAVESTEEIREALSDANVIFVCAGLGGGTGSGAAPYVAQLAREAGALVIGFVTLPFTFEGKRRNAQAQEALARLNEVAHSVICFENDRMGDMIAPHAGIHQAFATADITISQSVRSIVNLIQRPGLIRIGFDDLLAALRAHNGRCLFGYG
;
A
#
# COMPACT_ATOMS: atom_id res chain seq x y z
N MET A 1 -49.10 -28.83 -20.11
CA MET A 1 -48.55 -27.58 -20.66
C MET A 1 -48.45 -26.61 -19.49
N ILE A 2 -47.29 -26.54 -18.82
CA ILE A 2 -47.11 -25.69 -17.63
C ILE A 2 -46.65 -24.32 -18.12
N GLN A 3 -47.50 -23.31 -18.00
CA GLN A 3 -47.13 -21.92 -18.22
C GLN A 3 -46.22 -21.46 -17.08
N LEU A 4 -44.93 -21.26 -17.38
CA LEU A 4 -44.01 -20.54 -16.52
C LEU A 4 -44.16 -19.04 -16.77
N SER A 5 -45.19 -18.43 -16.18
CA SER A 5 -45.31 -16.98 -16.05
C SER A 5 -44.81 -16.54 -14.67
N LYS A 6 -43.50 -16.39 -14.53
CA LYS A 6 -42.92 -15.47 -13.54
C LYS A 6 -41.73 -14.79 -14.20
N ASN A 7 -41.90 -13.50 -14.49
CA ASN A 7 -40.82 -12.57 -14.77
C ASN A 7 -39.86 -12.60 -13.57
N TYR A 8 -38.86 -13.47 -13.63
CA TYR A 8 -37.72 -13.40 -12.75
C TYR A 8 -36.73 -12.45 -13.44
N SER A 9 -36.87 -11.14 -13.20
CA SER A 9 -35.78 -10.23 -13.47
C SER A 9 -34.73 -10.48 -12.41
N LEU A 10 -33.56 -11.00 -12.81
CA LEU A 10 -32.38 -10.92 -11.98
C LEU A 10 -32.25 -9.45 -11.52
N PRO A 11 -32.04 -9.15 -10.24
CA PRO A 11 -31.73 -7.79 -9.85
C PRO A 11 -30.49 -7.39 -10.64
N ASP A 12 -30.61 -6.36 -11.48
CA ASP A 12 -29.49 -5.66 -12.11
C ASP A 12 -28.70 -4.96 -11.00
N ARG A 13 -28.03 -5.73 -10.14
CA ARG A 13 -26.86 -5.24 -9.45
C ARG A 13 -25.74 -5.30 -10.48
N LEU A 14 -25.73 -4.29 -11.36
CA LEU A 14 -24.51 -3.87 -12.06
C LEU A 14 -23.38 -3.99 -11.05
N ALA A 15 -22.32 -4.74 -11.39
CA ALA A 15 -21.15 -4.86 -10.54
C ALA A 15 -20.69 -3.44 -10.21
N GLU A 16 -21.03 -2.97 -9.01
CA GLU A 16 -20.81 -1.59 -8.61
C GLU A 16 -19.29 -1.42 -8.63
N PHE A 17 -18.82 -0.56 -9.53
CA PHE A 17 -17.39 -0.26 -9.61
C PHE A 17 -16.98 0.27 -8.24
N ILE A 18 -16.08 -0.43 -7.55
CA ILE A 18 -15.56 -0.02 -6.26
C ILE A 18 -14.36 0.88 -6.53
N PRO A 19 -14.42 2.19 -6.23
CA PRO A 19 -13.27 3.07 -6.38
C PRO A 19 -12.12 2.62 -5.48
N VAL A 20 -11.00 2.27 -6.09
CA VAL A 20 -9.77 1.81 -5.43
C VAL A 20 -8.67 2.83 -5.68
N LYS A 21 -7.89 3.16 -4.65
CA LYS A 21 -6.62 3.88 -4.80
C LYS A 21 -5.45 3.08 -4.22
N VAL A 22 -4.32 3.09 -4.91
CA VAL A 22 -3.02 2.63 -4.41
C VAL A 22 -2.17 3.86 -4.12
N VAL A 23 -1.77 4.00 -2.87
CA VAL A 23 -1.09 5.17 -2.32
C VAL A 23 0.26 4.74 -1.80
N SER A 24 1.34 5.30 -2.31
CA SER A 24 2.68 5.03 -1.79
C SER A 24 3.16 6.10 -0.83
N VAL A 25 3.93 5.70 0.18
CA VAL A 25 4.51 6.62 1.15
C VAL A 25 6.01 6.37 1.30
N GLY A 26 6.80 7.41 1.01
CA GLY A 26 8.27 7.36 1.07
C GLY A 26 8.92 6.59 -0.08
N GLY A 27 10.25 6.57 -0.12
CA GLY A 27 11.01 6.05 -1.28
C GLY A 27 10.78 4.57 -1.60
N ALA A 28 10.79 3.70 -0.59
CA ALA A 28 10.54 2.26 -0.83
C ALA A 28 9.10 2.00 -1.30
N GLY A 29 8.11 2.70 -0.73
CA GLY A 29 6.74 2.62 -1.21
C GLY A 29 6.62 3.10 -2.66
N LEU A 30 7.37 4.15 -3.01
CA LEU A 30 7.40 4.71 -4.35
C LEU A 30 7.97 3.73 -5.38
N ASN A 31 9.06 3.03 -5.05
CA ASN A 31 9.61 1.97 -5.90
C ASN A 31 8.60 0.85 -6.15
N ALA A 32 7.91 0.40 -5.09
CA ALA A 32 6.85 -0.59 -5.21
C ALA A 32 5.68 -0.10 -6.07
N LEU A 33 5.28 1.17 -5.93
CA LEU A 33 4.22 1.78 -6.73
C LEU A 33 4.58 1.89 -8.21
N ASP A 34 5.81 2.35 -8.50
CA ASP A 34 6.30 2.42 -9.86
C ASP A 34 6.31 1.04 -10.51
N ARG A 35 6.75 0.00 -9.77
CA ARG A 35 6.65 -1.39 -10.23
C ARG A 35 5.20 -1.82 -10.46
N ILE A 36 4.28 -1.52 -9.54
CA ILE A 36 2.85 -1.83 -9.67
C ILE A 36 2.26 -1.23 -10.96
N VAL A 37 2.58 0.04 -11.23
CA VAL A 37 2.11 0.76 -12.42
C VAL A 37 2.70 0.15 -13.69
N LEU A 38 4.02 -0.08 -13.71
CA LEU A 38 4.74 -0.63 -14.86
C LEU A 38 4.30 -2.06 -15.20
N ASP A 39 3.95 -2.86 -14.20
CA ASP A 39 3.45 -4.22 -14.42
C ASP A 39 2.00 -4.27 -14.92
N GLY A 40 1.31 -3.12 -15.01
CA GLY A 40 -0.05 -3.00 -15.51
C GLY A 40 -1.11 -3.11 -14.42
N LEU A 41 -1.20 -2.08 -13.57
CA LEU A 41 -2.35 -1.85 -12.68
C LEU A 41 -3.46 -1.16 -13.46
N GLU A 42 -4.60 -1.83 -13.61
CA GLU A 42 -5.79 -1.25 -14.24
C GLU A 42 -6.83 -0.85 -13.19
N LYS A 43 -7.65 0.16 -13.51
CA LYS A 43 -8.88 0.50 -12.76
C LYS A 43 -8.67 0.86 -11.28
N ALA A 44 -7.52 1.43 -10.94
CA ALA A 44 -7.26 2.01 -9.63
C ALA A 44 -6.57 3.37 -9.78
N GLY A 45 -6.92 4.32 -8.91
CA GLY A 45 -6.18 5.57 -8.78
C GLY A 45 -4.81 5.31 -8.17
N VAL A 46 -3.81 6.11 -8.56
CA VAL A 46 -2.42 5.92 -8.18
C VAL A 46 -1.89 7.24 -7.63
N VAL A 47 -1.41 7.21 -6.39
CA VAL A 47 -0.94 8.38 -5.66
C VAL A 47 0.43 8.12 -5.06
N ALA A 48 1.40 8.95 -5.40
CA ALA A 48 2.73 8.93 -4.80
C ALA A 48 2.86 10.03 -3.73
N ILE A 49 3.26 9.67 -2.53
CA ILE A 49 3.47 10.60 -1.42
C ILE A 49 4.91 10.51 -0.92
N ASN A 50 5.65 11.62 -0.93
CA ASN A 50 7.02 11.64 -0.44
C ASN A 50 7.47 13.04 0.03
N THR A 51 8.41 13.07 0.98
CA THR A 51 9.13 14.30 1.40
C THR A 51 10.30 14.64 0.47
N ASP A 52 10.87 13.63 -0.19
CA ASP A 52 11.97 13.82 -1.15
C ASP A 52 11.41 14.14 -2.54
N VAL A 53 11.68 15.35 -3.01
CA VAL A 53 11.18 15.86 -4.29
C VAL A 53 11.87 15.19 -5.49
N GLN A 54 13.13 14.82 -5.36
CA GLN A 54 13.86 14.17 -6.46
C GLN A 54 13.25 12.79 -6.72
N SER A 55 13.07 12.00 -5.65
CA SER A 55 12.40 10.72 -5.71
C SER A 55 10.97 10.85 -6.27
N LEU A 56 10.20 11.84 -5.80
CA LEU A 56 8.83 12.06 -6.27
C LEU A 56 8.76 12.47 -7.73
N ALA A 57 9.72 13.27 -8.20
CA ALA A 57 9.79 13.73 -9.60
C ALA A 57 10.06 12.56 -10.56
N SER A 58 10.91 11.60 -10.17
CA SER A 58 11.24 10.43 -11.00
C SER A 58 10.13 9.38 -11.08
N SER A 59 9.17 9.39 -10.16
CA SER A 59 8.10 8.38 -10.12
C SER A 59 7.16 8.47 -11.32
N VAL A 60 6.64 7.32 -11.74
CA VAL A 60 5.68 7.22 -12.86
C VAL A 60 4.23 7.48 -12.43
N ALA A 61 3.97 7.62 -11.13
CA ALA A 61 2.63 7.93 -10.62
C ALA A 61 2.04 9.22 -11.23
N PRO A 62 0.76 9.21 -11.66
CA PRO A 62 0.11 10.37 -12.27
C PRO A 62 -0.22 11.47 -11.24
N HIS A 63 -0.52 11.09 -9.99
CA HIS A 63 -0.80 12.02 -8.91
C HIS A 63 0.31 11.94 -7.86
N LYS A 64 0.83 13.10 -7.44
CA LYS A 64 2.02 13.23 -6.59
C LYS A 64 1.77 14.26 -5.50
N VAL A 65 2.02 13.89 -4.25
CA VAL A 65 1.92 14.76 -3.08
C VAL A 65 3.28 14.90 -2.44
N GLN A 66 3.81 16.12 -2.45
CA GLN A 66 5.03 16.45 -1.71
C GLN A 66 4.67 16.76 -0.26
N LEU A 67 5.28 16.03 0.68
CA LEU A 67 5.12 16.27 2.11
C LEU A 67 6.12 17.29 2.64
N GLY A 68 5.68 18.09 3.62
CA GLY A 68 6.55 18.93 4.45
C GLY A 68 7.44 19.86 3.66
N ARG A 69 6.85 20.70 2.79
CA ARG A 69 7.58 21.65 1.94
C ARG A 69 8.49 22.54 2.77
N THR A 70 8.01 22.96 3.95
CA THR A 70 8.74 23.83 4.86
C THR A 70 9.70 23.04 5.73
N VAL A 71 9.21 21.98 6.36
CA VAL A 71 9.96 21.19 7.34
C VAL A 71 11.16 20.47 6.72
N THR A 72 11.02 19.92 5.51
CA THR A 72 12.08 19.11 4.86
C THR A 72 12.80 19.85 3.74
N ARG A 73 12.21 20.95 3.23
CA ARG A 73 12.69 21.69 2.04
C ARG A 73 12.90 20.79 0.82
N GLY A 74 12.16 19.68 0.75
CA GLY A 74 12.23 18.71 -0.35
C GLY A 74 13.41 17.74 -0.30
N LEU A 75 14.21 17.74 0.78
CA LEU A 75 15.41 16.90 0.93
C LEU A 75 15.13 15.52 1.55
N GLY A 76 13.88 15.26 1.91
CA GLY A 76 13.49 14.04 2.61
C GLY A 76 13.62 14.13 4.13
N ALA A 77 13.15 13.08 4.82
CA ALA A 77 13.12 13.03 6.29
C ALA A 77 14.44 12.53 6.94
N GLY A 78 15.50 12.26 6.17
CA GLY A 78 16.81 11.88 6.72
C GLY A 78 16.85 10.59 7.55
N GLY A 79 15.84 9.73 7.46
CA GLY A 79 15.73 8.54 8.32
C GLY A 79 15.17 8.82 9.73
N ASP A 80 14.57 9.99 9.92
CA ASP A 80 13.85 10.39 11.13
C ASP A 80 12.33 10.24 10.94
N PRO A 81 11.67 9.29 11.63
CA PRO A 81 10.23 9.11 11.58
C PRO A 81 9.44 10.29 12.12
N GLU A 82 9.94 11.01 13.13
CA GLU A 82 9.22 12.14 13.71
C GLU A 82 9.15 13.29 12.69
N LEU A 83 10.25 13.56 11.99
CA LEU A 83 10.27 14.51 10.90
C LEU A 83 9.34 14.10 9.75
N GLY A 84 9.27 12.79 9.44
CA GLY A 84 8.33 12.24 8.46
C GLY A 84 6.86 12.44 8.87
N TYR A 85 6.54 12.27 10.15
CA TYR A 85 5.21 12.52 10.69
C TYR A 85 4.85 14.01 10.64
N GLN A 86 5.74 14.89 11.10
CA GLN A 86 5.53 16.35 11.05
C GLN A 86 5.31 16.85 9.62
N ALA A 87 6.08 16.31 8.67
CA ALA A 87 5.90 16.62 7.25
C ALA A 87 4.52 16.16 6.71
N ALA A 88 3.99 15.04 7.20
CA ALA A 88 2.67 14.57 6.83
C ALA A 88 1.56 15.43 7.45
N VAL A 89 1.72 15.85 8.71
CA VAL A 89 0.80 16.77 9.40
C VAL A 89 0.78 18.14 8.71
N GLU A 90 1.94 18.67 8.30
CA GLU A 90 2.03 19.93 7.53
C GLU A 90 1.19 19.87 6.25
N SER A 91 1.14 18.71 5.59
CA SER A 91 0.48 18.51 4.29
C SER A 91 -0.85 17.76 4.38
N THR A 92 -1.57 17.92 5.50
CA THR A 92 -2.80 17.16 5.79
C THR A 92 -3.87 17.36 4.71
N GLU A 93 -4.07 18.59 4.26
CA GLU A 93 -5.14 18.91 3.31
C GLU A 93 -4.85 18.33 1.93
N GLU A 94 -3.60 18.41 1.47
CA GLU A 94 -3.17 17.79 0.21
C GLU A 94 -3.28 16.26 0.26
N ILE A 95 -2.98 15.65 1.41
CA ILE A 95 -3.19 14.20 1.61
C ILE A 95 -4.69 13.88 1.54
N ARG A 96 -5.56 14.62 2.24
CA ARG A 96 -7.01 14.39 2.23
C ARG A 96 -7.60 14.49 0.83
N GLU A 97 -7.23 15.51 0.07
CA GLU A 97 -7.62 15.68 -1.33
C GLU A 97 -7.17 14.48 -2.17
N ALA A 98 -5.90 14.06 -2.04
CA ALA A 98 -5.37 12.92 -2.78
C ALA A 98 -6.07 11.59 -2.45
N LEU A 99 -6.61 11.45 -1.23
CA LEU A 99 -7.30 10.24 -0.74
C LEU A 99 -8.82 10.22 -1.03
N SER A 100 -9.42 11.33 -1.50
CA SER A 100 -10.86 11.44 -1.72
C SER A 100 -11.41 10.39 -2.70
N ASP A 101 -12.73 10.20 -2.73
CA ASP A 101 -13.41 9.41 -3.77
C ASP A 101 -12.91 7.95 -3.91
N ALA A 102 -12.43 7.36 -2.81
CA ALA A 102 -11.96 5.98 -2.76
C ALA A 102 -12.66 5.21 -1.64
N ASN A 103 -13.25 4.07 -1.99
CA ASN A 103 -13.84 3.16 -1.02
C ASN A 103 -12.79 2.23 -0.40
N VAL A 104 -11.73 1.91 -1.15
CA VAL A 104 -10.63 1.07 -0.71
C VAL A 104 -9.30 1.76 -1.02
N ILE A 105 -8.42 1.83 -0.02
CA ILE A 105 -7.10 2.44 -0.15
C ILE A 105 -6.03 1.45 0.28
N PHE A 106 -5.13 1.16 -0.66
CA PHE A 106 -3.92 0.37 -0.42
C PHE A 106 -2.75 1.28 -0.11
N VAL A 107 -2.22 1.24 1.11
CA VAL A 107 -1.06 2.06 1.52
C VAL A 107 0.21 1.23 1.40
N CYS A 108 1.09 1.57 0.46
CA CYS A 108 2.38 0.91 0.24
C CYS A 108 3.52 1.72 0.86
N ALA A 109 4.29 1.14 1.78
CA ALA A 109 5.40 1.84 2.42
C ALA A 109 6.54 0.90 2.84
N GLY A 110 7.78 1.38 2.80
CA GLY A 110 8.88 0.70 3.48
C GLY A 110 9.10 1.28 4.87
N LEU A 111 9.06 0.43 5.88
CA LEU A 111 9.24 0.80 7.28
C LEU A 111 10.72 0.75 7.67
N GLY A 112 11.07 1.50 8.72
CA GLY A 112 12.44 1.69 9.18
C GLY A 112 13.14 2.90 8.56
N GLY A 113 12.53 3.57 7.58
CA GLY A 113 12.96 4.88 7.08
C GLY A 113 12.38 6.05 7.90
N GLY A 114 12.56 7.28 7.42
CA GLY A 114 11.93 8.47 8.02
C GLY A 114 10.50 8.66 7.52
N THR A 115 10.36 8.96 6.23
CA THR A 115 9.05 9.27 5.61
C THR A 115 8.07 8.11 5.70
N GLY A 116 8.48 6.89 5.30
CA GLY A 116 7.59 5.72 5.35
C GLY A 116 7.10 5.43 6.76
N SER A 117 8.02 5.36 7.73
CA SER A 117 7.69 5.04 9.13
C SER A 117 6.85 6.12 9.82
N GLY A 118 7.13 7.39 9.54
CA GLY A 118 6.45 8.53 10.16
C GLY A 118 5.12 8.88 9.53
N ALA A 119 5.08 8.93 8.19
CA ALA A 119 3.92 9.41 7.45
C ALA A 119 2.90 8.30 7.16
N ALA A 120 3.31 7.04 6.95
CA ALA A 120 2.36 6.00 6.52
C ALA A 120 1.22 5.74 7.52
N PRO A 121 1.48 5.67 8.85
CA PRO A 121 0.38 5.55 9.82
C PRO A 121 -0.57 6.76 9.78
N TYR A 122 -0.05 7.97 9.58
CA TYR A 122 -0.86 9.18 9.49
C TYR A 122 -1.71 9.21 8.22
N VAL A 123 -1.14 8.85 7.06
CA VAL A 123 -1.89 8.71 5.80
C VAL A 123 -3.00 7.65 5.94
N ALA A 124 -2.70 6.52 6.57
CA ALA A 124 -3.69 5.47 6.83
C ALA A 124 -4.83 5.95 7.76
N GLN A 125 -4.50 6.75 8.77
CA GLN A 125 -5.50 7.38 9.63
C GLN A 125 -6.42 8.31 8.84
N LEU A 126 -5.86 9.23 8.04
CA LEU A 126 -6.64 10.16 7.23
C LEU A 126 -7.55 9.43 6.23
N ALA A 127 -7.05 8.35 5.62
CA ALA A 127 -7.84 7.50 4.75
C ALA A 127 -9.05 6.86 5.48
N ARG A 128 -8.89 6.46 6.75
CA ARG A 128 -10.00 5.95 7.56
C ARG A 128 -10.98 7.02 7.98
N GLU A 129 -10.50 8.22 8.33
CA GLU A 129 -11.35 9.37 8.62
C GLU A 129 -12.21 9.75 7.40
N ALA A 130 -11.67 9.57 6.19
CA ALA A 130 -12.40 9.73 4.93
C ALA A 130 -13.40 8.60 4.62
N GLY A 131 -13.52 7.58 5.49
CA GLY A 131 -14.45 6.47 5.33
C GLY A 131 -13.95 5.33 4.44
N ALA A 132 -12.69 5.35 4.00
CA ALA A 132 -12.14 4.31 3.17
C ALA A 132 -11.72 3.08 3.99
N LEU A 133 -11.86 1.91 3.37
CA LEU A 133 -11.23 0.70 3.87
C LEU A 133 -9.73 0.69 3.53
N VAL A 134 -8.92 0.84 4.56
CA VAL A 134 -7.45 0.89 4.45
C VAL A 134 -6.79 -0.47 4.67
N ILE A 135 -5.95 -0.88 3.70
CA ILE A 135 -5.08 -2.06 3.79
C ILE A 135 -3.63 -1.62 3.58
N GLY A 136 -2.75 -1.89 4.54
CA GLY A 136 -1.33 -1.59 4.45
C GLY A 136 -0.54 -2.71 3.77
N PHE A 137 0.35 -2.37 2.85
CA PHE A 137 1.37 -3.25 2.26
C PHE A 137 2.73 -2.68 2.65
N VAL A 138 3.41 -3.33 3.59
CA VAL A 138 4.62 -2.77 4.17
C VAL A 138 5.80 -3.72 4.12
N THR A 139 7.00 -3.16 3.87
CA THR A 139 8.24 -3.92 4.01
C THR A 139 8.93 -3.64 5.34
N LEU A 140 9.46 -4.68 5.96
CA LEU A 140 10.40 -4.59 7.07
C LEU A 140 11.82 -4.65 6.53
N PRO A 141 12.74 -3.85 7.11
CA PRO A 141 14.12 -3.76 6.63
C PRO A 141 14.86 -5.09 6.78
N PHE A 142 15.91 -5.29 5.98
CA PHE A 142 16.82 -6.42 6.19
C PHE A 142 17.52 -6.30 7.54
N THR A 143 17.91 -7.44 8.13
CA THR A 143 18.67 -7.46 9.38
C THR A 143 19.98 -6.67 9.27
N PHE A 144 20.64 -6.69 8.11
CA PHE A 144 21.90 -5.96 7.89
C PHE A 144 21.75 -4.44 7.86
N GLU A 145 20.54 -3.90 7.67
CA GLU A 145 20.28 -2.45 7.66
C GLU A 145 20.38 -1.81 9.06
N GLY A 146 20.52 -2.65 10.09
CA GLY A 146 20.87 -2.25 11.44
C GLY A 146 19.69 -2.20 12.41
N LYS A 147 20.03 -2.21 13.70
CA LYS A 147 19.06 -2.25 14.81
C LYS A 147 18.14 -1.04 14.85
N ARG A 148 18.66 0.15 14.51
CA ARG A 148 17.87 1.40 14.51
C ARG A 148 16.71 1.33 13.51
N ARG A 149 16.98 0.94 12.27
CA ARG A 149 15.94 0.78 11.23
C ARG A 149 14.89 -0.25 11.65
N ASN A 150 15.33 -1.37 12.21
CA ASN A 150 14.42 -2.40 12.72
C ASN A 150 13.51 -1.89 13.85
N ALA A 151 14.05 -1.17 14.83
CA ALA A 151 13.25 -0.60 15.92
C ALA A 151 12.20 0.40 15.40
N GLN A 152 12.62 1.30 14.50
CA GLN A 152 11.72 2.26 13.84
C GLN A 152 10.63 1.56 13.02
N ALA A 153 10.97 0.45 12.36
CA ALA A 153 10.02 -0.32 11.58
C ALA A 153 8.96 -0.99 12.45
N GLN A 154 9.35 -1.57 13.60
CA GLN A 154 8.42 -2.20 14.53
C GLN A 154 7.47 -1.18 15.17
N GLU A 155 7.97 -0.01 15.55
CA GLU A 155 7.14 1.08 16.08
C GLU A 155 6.12 1.57 15.04
N ALA A 156 6.57 1.81 13.81
CA ALA A 156 5.67 2.22 12.73
C ALA A 156 4.65 1.14 12.38
N LEU A 157 5.04 -0.14 12.40
CA LEU A 157 4.15 -1.27 12.17
C LEU A 157 3.07 -1.35 13.26
N ALA A 158 3.43 -1.15 14.53
CA ALA A 158 2.47 -1.13 15.63
C ALA A 158 1.43 -0.01 15.44
N ARG A 159 1.89 1.21 15.16
CA ARG A 159 1.01 2.36 14.86
C ARG A 159 0.12 2.09 13.65
N LEU A 160 0.65 1.48 12.60
CA LEU A 160 -0.11 1.17 11.40
C LEU A 160 -1.19 0.10 11.67
N ASN A 161 -0.91 -0.89 12.53
CA ASN A 161 -1.90 -1.90 12.93
C ASN A 161 -3.03 -1.34 13.79
N GLU A 162 -2.79 -0.28 14.55
CA GLU A 162 -3.85 0.42 15.31
C GLU A 162 -4.81 1.14 14.38
N VAL A 163 -4.29 1.71 13.29
CA VAL A 163 -5.09 2.51 12.36
C VAL A 163 -5.62 1.70 11.19
N ALA A 164 -4.86 0.88 10.47
CA ALA A 164 -5.36 0.18 9.28
C ALA A 164 -6.35 -0.95 9.61
N HIS A 165 -7.20 -1.35 8.65
CA HIS A 165 -8.08 -2.51 8.84
C HIS A 165 -7.32 -3.83 8.75
N SER A 166 -6.24 -3.84 7.97
CA SER A 166 -5.31 -4.97 7.85
C SER A 166 -3.95 -4.44 7.41
N VAL A 167 -2.87 -5.07 7.86
CA VAL A 167 -1.51 -4.80 7.40
C VAL A 167 -0.88 -6.10 6.93
N ILE A 168 -0.48 -6.13 5.67
CA ILE A 168 0.28 -7.19 5.05
C ILE A 168 1.75 -6.79 5.13
N CYS A 169 2.52 -7.61 5.83
CA CYS A 169 3.92 -7.35 6.11
C CYS A 169 4.83 -8.27 5.31
N PHE A 170 5.79 -7.68 4.60
CA PHE A 170 6.82 -8.36 3.82
C PHE A 170 8.18 -8.20 4.51
N GLU A 171 8.75 -9.31 4.98
CA GLU A 171 10.08 -9.30 5.59
C GLU A 171 11.14 -9.36 4.50
N ASN A 172 11.97 -8.32 4.36
CA ASN A 172 13.01 -8.28 3.34
C ASN A 172 13.98 -9.47 3.44
N ASP A 173 14.36 -9.88 4.65
CA ASP A 173 15.21 -11.07 4.86
C ASP A 173 14.58 -12.33 4.23
N ARG A 174 13.27 -12.53 4.39
CA ARG A 174 12.55 -13.69 3.83
C ARG A 174 12.45 -13.64 2.32
N MET A 175 12.26 -12.44 1.76
CA MET A 175 12.24 -12.28 0.31
C MET A 175 13.64 -12.48 -0.29
N GLY A 176 14.68 -12.10 0.46
CA GLY A 176 16.09 -12.34 0.10
C GLY A 176 16.45 -13.83 0.07
N ASP A 177 15.90 -14.63 0.97
CA ASP A 177 16.11 -16.10 1.00
C ASP A 177 15.64 -16.80 -0.29
N MET A 178 14.74 -16.18 -1.06
CA MET A 178 14.21 -16.74 -2.33
C MET A 178 15.15 -16.52 -3.53
N ILE A 179 16.28 -15.85 -3.33
CA ILE A 179 17.15 -15.37 -4.41
C ILE A 179 18.44 -16.18 -4.39
N ALA A 180 19.03 -16.38 -5.58
CA ALA A 180 20.27 -17.10 -5.71
C ALA A 180 21.40 -16.42 -4.88
N PRO A 181 22.28 -17.17 -4.20
CA PRO A 181 23.28 -16.61 -3.27
C PRO A 181 24.28 -15.59 -3.84
N HIS A 182 24.39 -15.52 -5.17
CA HIS A 182 25.26 -14.60 -5.90
C HIS A 182 24.56 -13.31 -6.34
N ALA A 183 23.27 -13.17 -6.03
CA ALA A 183 22.52 -11.98 -6.33
C ALA A 183 22.92 -10.81 -5.43
N GLY A 184 23.05 -9.62 -6.03
CA GLY A 184 23.36 -8.40 -5.30
C GLY A 184 22.15 -7.86 -4.53
N ILE A 185 22.40 -6.99 -3.55
CA ILE A 185 21.36 -6.33 -2.74
C ILE A 185 20.27 -5.64 -3.58
N HIS A 186 20.63 -5.08 -4.74
CA HIS A 186 19.67 -4.46 -5.67
C HIS A 186 18.67 -5.47 -6.24
N GLN A 187 19.10 -6.69 -6.53
CA GLN A 187 18.20 -7.76 -6.98
C GLN A 187 17.28 -8.21 -5.85
N ALA A 188 17.74 -8.14 -4.60
CA ALA A 188 16.91 -8.43 -3.43
C ALA A 188 15.76 -7.44 -3.26
N PHE A 189 16.06 -6.14 -3.31
CA PHE A 189 15.01 -5.11 -3.32
C PHE A 189 14.08 -5.23 -4.52
N ALA A 190 14.60 -5.49 -5.73
CA ALA A 190 13.76 -5.65 -6.91
C ALA A 190 12.80 -6.85 -6.82
N THR A 191 13.24 -7.94 -6.20
CA THR A 191 12.40 -9.14 -5.97
C THR A 191 11.30 -8.84 -4.94
N ALA A 192 11.63 -8.08 -3.90
CA ALA A 192 10.64 -7.59 -2.94
C ALA A 192 9.57 -6.74 -3.63
N ASP A 193 9.97 -5.77 -4.45
CA ASP A 193 9.05 -4.90 -5.20
C ASP A 193 8.15 -5.69 -6.16
N ILE A 194 8.68 -6.72 -6.83
CA ILE A 194 7.89 -7.64 -7.67
C ILE A 194 6.84 -8.38 -6.83
N THR A 195 7.23 -8.91 -5.67
CA THR A 195 6.34 -9.66 -4.80
C THR A 195 5.19 -8.78 -4.29
N ILE A 196 5.51 -7.55 -3.87
CA ILE A 196 4.52 -6.56 -3.44
C ILE A 196 3.59 -6.20 -4.60
N SER A 197 4.15 -5.94 -5.79
CA SER A 197 3.38 -5.60 -6.98
C SER A 197 2.36 -6.67 -7.34
N GLN A 198 2.80 -7.92 -7.38
CA GLN A 198 1.94 -9.07 -7.64
C GLN A 198 0.83 -9.19 -6.60
N SER A 199 1.16 -8.99 -5.32
CA SER A 199 0.21 -9.09 -4.21
C SER A 199 -0.88 -8.03 -4.29
N VAL A 200 -0.49 -6.75 -4.48
CA VAL A 200 -1.43 -5.63 -4.62
C VAL A 200 -2.30 -5.83 -5.86
N ARG A 201 -1.71 -6.12 -7.02
CA ARG A 201 -2.46 -6.30 -8.28
C ARG A 201 -3.43 -7.47 -8.19
N SER A 202 -3.07 -8.55 -7.52
CA SER A 202 -3.96 -9.71 -7.32
C SER A 202 -5.20 -9.33 -6.51
N ILE A 203 -5.02 -8.58 -5.42
CA ILE A 203 -6.14 -8.13 -4.58
C ILE A 203 -6.99 -7.09 -5.30
N VAL A 204 -6.38 -6.12 -5.99
CA VAL A 204 -7.11 -5.13 -6.80
C VAL A 204 -7.93 -5.83 -7.89
N ASN A 205 -7.36 -6.82 -8.59
CA ASN A 205 -8.06 -7.58 -9.62
C ASN A 205 -9.23 -8.38 -9.05
N LEU A 206 -9.09 -8.96 -7.86
CA LEU A 206 -10.19 -9.67 -7.18
C LEU A 206 -11.37 -8.72 -6.89
N ILE A 207 -11.09 -7.46 -6.53
CA ILE A 207 -12.12 -6.44 -6.27
C ILE A 207 -12.76 -5.97 -7.58
N GLN A 208 -11.96 -5.69 -8.62
CA GLN A 208 -12.39 -5.04 -9.85
C GLN A 208 -12.98 -5.99 -10.91
N ARG A 209 -12.65 -7.29 -10.85
CA ARG A 209 -13.05 -8.29 -11.84
C ARG A 209 -13.62 -9.53 -11.12
N PRO A 210 -14.89 -9.50 -10.67
CA PRO A 210 -15.51 -10.68 -10.08
C PRO A 210 -15.55 -11.83 -11.09
N GLY A 211 -14.90 -12.95 -10.75
CA GLY A 211 -14.93 -14.18 -11.55
C GLY A 211 -16.28 -14.91 -11.47
N LEU A 212 -16.39 -16.04 -12.17
CA LEU A 212 -17.60 -16.89 -12.16
C LEU A 212 -17.97 -17.38 -10.75
N ILE A 213 -16.96 -17.65 -9.92
CA ILE A 213 -17.12 -17.89 -8.48
C ILE A 213 -16.81 -16.57 -7.78
N ARG A 214 -17.85 -15.93 -7.24
CA ARG A 214 -17.70 -14.67 -6.50
C ARG A 214 -17.25 -14.98 -5.07
N ILE A 215 -15.93 -15.05 -4.86
CA ILE A 215 -15.37 -14.82 -3.53
C ILE A 215 -15.52 -13.32 -3.26
N GLY A 216 -16.24 -12.96 -2.19
CA GLY A 216 -16.52 -11.57 -1.87
C GLY A 216 -15.28 -10.87 -1.31
N PHE A 217 -15.20 -9.56 -1.52
CA PHE A 217 -14.20 -8.74 -0.84
C PHE A 217 -14.33 -8.83 0.69
N ASP A 218 -15.56 -9.01 1.20
CA ASP A 218 -15.83 -9.26 2.61
C ASP A 218 -15.21 -10.57 3.12
N ASP A 219 -15.15 -11.61 2.28
CA ASP A 219 -14.51 -12.88 2.62
C ASP A 219 -12.99 -12.71 2.70
N LEU A 220 -12.40 -11.94 1.77
CA LEU A 220 -10.98 -11.57 1.84
C LEU A 220 -10.70 -10.78 3.12
N LEU A 221 -11.56 -9.82 3.47
CA LEU A 221 -11.40 -9.05 4.71
C LEU A 221 -11.50 -9.92 5.94
N ALA A 222 -12.46 -10.85 5.98
CA ALA A 222 -12.58 -11.79 7.07
C ALA A 222 -11.31 -12.64 7.24
N ALA A 223 -10.70 -13.07 6.15
CA ALA A 223 -9.42 -13.80 6.16
C ALA A 223 -8.23 -12.92 6.60
N LEU A 224 -8.22 -11.64 6.23
CA LEU A 224 -7.13 -10.70 6.53
C LEU A 224 -7.24 -10.03 7.92
N ARG A 225 -8.39 -10.11 8.60
CA ARG A 225 -8.63 -9.50 9.93
C ARG A 225 -7.77 -10.05 11.08
N ALA A 226 -6.99 -11.11 10.86
CA ALA A 226 -6.11 -11.62 11.89
C ALA A 226 -4.96 -10.63 12.15
N HIS A 227 -5.03 -9.87 13.26
CA HIS A 227 -4.04 -8.85 13.66
C HIS A 227 -2.60 -9.37 13.82
N ASN A 228 -2.40 -10.70 13.90
CA ASN A 228 -1.10 -11.37 13.93
C ASN A 228 -0.95 -12.41 12.79
N GLY A 229 -1.77 -12.30 11.75
CA GLY A 229 -1.71 -13.18 10.59
C GLY A 229 -0.43 -12.91 9.80
N ARG A 230 0.49 -13.88 9.76
CA ARG A 230 1.59 -13.85 8.80
C ARG A 230 1.00 -14.16 7.43
N CYS A 231 1.11 -13.21 6.50
CA CYS A 231 0.61 -13.39 5.15
C CYS A 231 1.73 -13.94 4.26
N LEU A 232 1.50 -15.09 3.63
CA LEU A 232 2.39 -15.65 2.63
C LEU A 232 1.70 -15.49 1.27
N PHE A 233 2.33 -14.74 0.37
CA PHE A 233 1.90 -14.66 -1.03
C PHE A 233 2.66 -15.68 -1.85
N GLY A 234 1.93 -16.66 -2.39
CA GLY A 234 2.45 -17.65 -3.34
C GLY A 234 1.71 -17.54 -4.67
N TYR A 235 2.43 -17.74 -5.77
CA TYR A 235 1.87 -17.84 -7.10
C TYR A 235 2.35 -19.13 -7.78
N GLY A 236 1.54 -19.67 -8.68
CA GLY A 236 1.80 -20.90 -9.44
C GLY A 236 0.92 -21.00 -10.67
#